data_AF-A0A0C1QK83-F1
#
_entry.id   AF-A0A0C1QK83-F1
#
_cell.length_a   1.000
_cell.length_b   1.000
_cell.length_c   1.000
_cell.angle_alpha   90.00
_cell.angle_beta   90.00
_cell.angle_gamma   90.00
#
_symmetry.space_group_name_H-M   'P 1'
#
loop_
_entity.id
_entity.type
_entity.pdbx_description
1 polymer ?
#
loop_
_entity_poly.entity_id
_entity_poly.type
_entity_poly.pdbx_seq_one_letter_code
_entity_poly.pdbx_strand_id
1 'polypeptide(L)'
;MKQGLTNLSNNQRIEAIKHHYSEFNVKEGYDKTLFSKTFISACNDGNIEVVNHLLSLTSKEFQEEMIYSHGNFAFIAACVGGNKEIVQLLLDLTPDQTKREEMIHAHDNRVFMGACASGNKEIAQLLIEYALDQTKREEMIHAHDNRVFM
;
A
#
# COMPACT_ATOMS: atom_id res chain seq x y z
N MET A 1 -25.02 -15.25 6.02
CA MET A 1 -25.26 -13.78 5.99
C MET A 1 -23.92 -13.11 5.73
N LYS A 2 -23.76 -12.45 4.57
CA LYS A 2 -22.54 -11.75 4.16
C LYS A 2 -22.71 -10.25 4.41
N GLN A 3 -22.31 -9.81 5.60
CA GLN A 3 -22.01 -8.41 5.94
C GLN A 3 -20.73 -8.52 6.79
N GLY A 4 -19.67 -7.72 6.68
CA GLY A 4 -19.48 -6.39 6.13
C GLY A 4 -18.12 -5.92 6.66
N LEU A 5 -17.03 -6.52 6.18
CA LEU A 5 -15.66 -6.16 6.63
C LEU A 5 -15.24 -4.77 6.12
N THR A 6 -15.92 -4.26 5.08
CA THR A 6 -15.64 -2.95 4.46
C THR A 6 -16.09 -1.77 5.32
N ASN A 7 -17.03 -1.95 6.27
CA ASN A 7 -17.59 -0.88 7.10
C ASN A 7 -17.09 -0.89 8.57
N LEU A 8 -16.10 -1.71 8.89
CA LEU A 8 -15.53 -1.75 10.24
C LEU A 8 -14.50 -0.63 10.42
N SER A 9 -14.58 0.08 11.55
CA SER A 9 -13.54 1.00 12.01
C SER A 9 -12.22 0.25 12.26
N ASN A 10 -11.10 0.96 12.26
CA ASN A 10 -9.78 0.35 12.46
C ASN A 10 -9.68 -0.44 13.77
N ASN A 11 -10.29 0.04 14.85
CA ASN A 11 -10.35 -0.70 16.11
C ASN A 11 -11.20 -1.98 15.99
N GLN A 12 -12.31 -1.97 15.26
CA GLN A 12 -13.11 -3.17 15.02
C GLN A 12 -12.38 -4.19 14.15
N ARG A 13 -11.52 -3.73 13.22
CA ARG A 13 -10.66 -4.62 12.43
C ARG A 13 -9.54 -5.21 13.28
N ILE A 14 -8.88 -4.41 14.10
CA ILE A 14 -7.86 -4.88 15.05
C ILE A 14 -8.48 -5.88 16.03
N GLU A 15 -9.66 -5.62 16.58
CA GLU A 15 -10.33 -6.55 17.50
C GLU A 15 -10.84 -7.80 16.78
N ALA A 16 -11.30 -7.70 15.53
CA ALA A 16 -11.59 -8.87 14.71
C ALA A 16 -10.32 -9.70 14.47
N ILE A 17 -9.18 -9.06 14.27
CA ILE A 17 -7.87 -9.70 14.14
C ILE A 17 -7.37 -10.23 15.48
N LYS A 18 -7.63 -9.61 16.63
CA LYS A 18 -7.24 -10.24 17.91
C LYS A 18 -8.13 -11.44 18.23
N HIS A 19 -9.44 -11.30 17.99
CA HIS A 19 -10.44 -12.32 18.27
C HIS A 19 -10.33 -13.55 17.35
N HIS A 20 -10.04 -13.38 16.06
CA HIS A 20 -9.84 -14.51 15.15
C HIS A 20 -8.48 -15.21 15.33
N TYR A 21 -7.51 -14.59 16.02
CA TYR A 21 -6.11 -15.02 15.98
C TYR A 21 -5.56 -15.55 17.31
N SER A 22 -6.41 -15.82 18.30
CA SER A 22 -6.00 -16.58 19.48
C SER A 22 -5.63 -18.05 19.17
N GLU A 23 -5.97 -18.56 17.98
CA GLU A 23 -5.73 -19.93 17.54
C GLU A 23 -4.99 -19.96 16.19
N PHE A 24 -3.66 -19.89 16.21
CA PHE A 24 -2.89 -19.67 14.99
C PHE A 24 -2.62 -20.96 14.19
N ASN A 25 -3.07 -20.99 12.92
CA ASN A 25 -2.49 -21.81 11.85
C ASN A 25 -2.80 -21.17 10.48
N VAL A 26 -1.92 -20.32 9.94
CA VAL A 26 -2.06 -19.62 8.64
C VAL A 26 -1.94 -20.63 7.48
N LYS A 27 -2.96 -21.47 7.33
CA LYS A 27 -3.04 -22.50 6.28
C LYS A 27 -4.27 -22.36 5.39
N GLU A 28 -5.25 -21.51 5.72
CA GLU A 28 -6.47 -21.35 4.93
C GLU A 28 -6.56 -19.98 4.21
N GLY A 29 -7.05 -19.99 2.97
CA GLY A 29 -7.08 -18.81 2.09
C GLY A 29 -8.04 -17.69 2.51
N TYR A 30 -8.97 -17.94 3.44
CA TYR A 30 -9.89 -16.93 3.96
C TYR A 30 -9.15 -15.87 4.79
N ASP A 31 -8.20 -16.30 5.64
CA ASP A 31 -7.42 -15.43 6.51
C ASP A 31 -6.52 -14.50 5.70
N LYS A 32 -5.98 -14.99 4.58
CA LYS A 32 -5.15 -14.19 3.67
C LYS A 32 -5.90 -12.96 3.12
N THR A 33 -7.17 -13.13 2.76
CA THR A 33 -7.97 -12.03 2.21
C THR A 33 -8.26 -10.96 3.26
N LEU A 34 -8.54 -11.36 4.50
CA LEU A 34 -8.75 -10.42 5.61
C LEU A 34 -7.47 -9.63 5.92
N PHE A 35 -6.33 -10.32 5.95
CA PHE A 35 -5.02 -9.70 6.11
C PHE A 35 -4.74 -8.64 5.05
N SER A 36 -4.84 -8.99 3.76
CA SER A 36 -4.56 -8.04 2.67
C SER A 36 -5.47 -6.81 2.75
N LYS A 37 -6.77 -6.99 3.02
CA LYS A 37 -7.70 -5.86 3.14
C LYS A 37 -7.39 -4.97 4.34
N THR A 38 -7.04 -5.56 5.47
CA THR A 38 -6.66 -4.80 6.66
C THR A 38 -5.35 -4.05 6.43
N PHE A 39 -4.38 -4.71 5.82
CA PHE A 39 -3.09 -4.12 5.45
C PHE A 39 -3.29 -2.91 4.54
N ILE A 40 -4.06 -3.05 3.45
CA ILE A 40 -4.36 -1.94 2.53
C ILE A 40 -5.04 -0.77 3.26
N SER A 41 -6.00 -1.02 4.14
CA SER A 41 -6.64 0.08 4.87
C SER A 41 -5.71 0.73 5.88
N ALA A 42 -4.87 -0.03 6.58
CA ALA A 42 -3.88 0.53 7.49
C ALA A 42 -2.87 1.41 6.73
N CYS A 43 -2.49 1.01 5.51
CA CYS A 43 -1.69 1.83 4.60
C CYS A 43 -2.40 3.12 4.21
N ASN A 44 -3.70 3.07 3.87
CA ASN A 44 -4.50 4.25 3.55
C ASN A 44 -4.63 5.22 4.73
N ASP A 45 -4.82 4.68 5.94
CA ASP A 45 -5.16 5.47 7.12
C ASP A 45 -3.92 5.94 7.89
N GLY A 46 -2.71 5.59 7.44
CA GLY A 46 -1.46 6.01 8.08
C GLY A 46 -1.12 5.26 9.36
N ASN A 47 -1.77 4.12 9.60
CA ASN A 47 -1.59 3.37 10.85
C ASN A 47 -0.39 2.44 10.76
N ILE A 48 0.80 3.02 10.94
CA ILE A 48 2.08 2.31 10.88
C ILE A 48 2.18 1.18 11.93
N GLU A 49 1.57 1.34 13.10
CA GLU A 49 1.55 0.33 14.16
C GLU A 49 0.83 -0.94 13.70
N VAL A 50 -0.33 -0.79 13.05
CA VAL A 50 -1.07 -1.92 12.48
C VAL A 50 -0.31 -2.54 11.32
N VAL A 51 0.28 -1.73 10.42
CA VAL A 51 1.11 -2.23 9.31
C VAL A 51 2.24 -3.12 9.85
N ASN A 52 3.02 -2.62 10.81
CA ASN A 52 4.12 -3.37 11.41
C ASN A 52 3.65 -4.63 12.14
N HIS A 53 2.52 -4.54 12.86
CA HIS A 53 1.96 -5.71 13.54
C HIS A 53 1.55 -6.80 12.54
N LEU A 54 0.85 -6.46 11.46
CA LEU A 54 0.47 -7.41 10.42
C LEU A 54 1.71 -8.05 9.75
N LEU A 55 2.75 -7.26 9.47
CA LEU A 55 4.01 -7.80 8.94
C LEU A 55 4.66 -8.78 9.93
N SER A 56 4.64 -8.48 11.23
CA SER A 56 5.21 -9.37 12.27
C SER A 56 4.50 -10.72 12.41
N LEU A 57 3.21 -10.78 12.02
CA LEU A 57 2.38 -11.98 12.09
C LEU A 57 2.45 -12.83 10.81
N THR A 58 3.21 -12.42 9.79
CA THR A 58 3.19 -13.05 8.46
C THR A 58 4.58 -13.53 8.04
N SER A 59 4.63 -14.63 7.29
CA SER A 59 5.88 -15.10 6.68
C SER A 59 6.33 -14.13 5.59
N LYS A 60 7.61 -14.15 5.21
CA LYS A 60 8.13 -13.28 4.14
C LYS A 60 7.40 -13.49 2.82
N GLU A 61 7.08 -14.73 2.48
CA GLU A 61 6.32 -15.07 1.26
C GLU A 61 4.93 -14.44 1.30
N PHE A 62 4.27 -14.47 2.47
CA PHE A 62 2.94 -13.87 2.59
C PHE A 62 2.99 -12.34 2.69
N GLN A 63 4.05 -11.76 3.28
CA GLN A 63 4.29 -10.31 3.19
C GLN A 63 4.38 -9.85 1.74
N GLU A 64 5.12 -10.61 0.91
CA GLU A 64 5.23 -10.35 -0.52
C GLU A 64 3.85 -10.38 -1.19
N GLU A 65 3.07 -11.45 -0.98
CA GLU A 65 1.70 -11.57 -1.48
C GLU A 65 0.83 -10.37 -1.06
N MET A 66 0.94 -9.90 0.19
CA MET A 66 0.16 -8.75 0.69
C MET A 66 0.55 -7.43 0.04
N ILE A 67 1.86 -7.13 -0.05
CA ILE A 67 2.40 -5.89 -0.59
C ILE A 67 2.00 -5.71 -2.05
N TYR A 68 2.19 -6.76 -2.87
CA TYR A 68 1.88 -6.72 -4.30
C TYR A 68 0.41 -7.09 -4.62
N SER A 69 -0.41 -7.35 -3.60
CA SER A 69 -1.81 -7.75 -3.78
C SER A 69 -2.60 -6.71 -4.58
N HIS A 70 -3.53 -7.21 -5.40
CA HIS A 70 -4.40 -6.40 -6.25
C HIS A 70 -3.62 -5.41 -7.16
N GLY A 71 -2.38 -5.76 -7.52
CA GLY A 71 -1.50 -4.89 -8.30
C GLY A 71 -1.07 -3.66 -7.51
N ASN A 72 -0.42 -3.86 -6.36
CA ASN A 72 0.18 -2.79 -5.55
C ASN A 72 -0.81 -1.84 -4.85
N PHE A 73 -2.04 -2.30 -4.54
CA PHE A 73 -3.05 -1.44 -3.92
C PHE A 73 -2.62 -0.89 -2.55
N ALA A 74 -1.82 -1.62 -1.78
CA ALA A 74 -1.30 -1.13 -0.51
C ALA A 74 -0.42 0.12 -0.70
N PHE A 75 0.41 0.12 -1.73
CA PHE A 75 1.27 1.25 -2.08
C PHE A 75 0.48 2.46 -2.59
N ILE A 76 -0.48 2.21 -3.48
CA ILE A 76 -1.41 3.26 -3.97
C ILE A 76 -2.16 3.88 -2.80
N ALA A 77 -2.70 3.06 -1.89
CA ALA A 77 -3.42 3.50 -0.71
C ALA A 77 -2.55 4.37 0.20
N ALA A 78 -1.30 3.98 0.46
CA ALA A 78 -0.36 4.79 1.24
C ALA A 78 -0.09 6.16 0.59
N CYS A 79 0.07 6.21 -0.74
CA CYS A 79 0.29 7.46 -1.47
C CYS A 79 -0.96 8.37 -1.47
N VAL A 80 -2.14 7.79 -1.71
CA VAL A 80 -3.45 8.51 -1.64
C VAL A 80 -3.72 9.03 -0.24
N GLY A 81 -3.39 8.26 0.79
CA GLY A 81 -3.51 8.65 2.19
C GLY A 81 -2.48 9.71 2.63
N GLY A 82 -1.46 9.98 1.81
CA GLY A 82 -0.40 10.92 2.17
C GLY A 82 0.57 10.39 3.24
N ASN A 83 0.66 9.06 3.42
CA ASN A 83 1.34 8.43 4.55
C ASN A 83 2.81 8.11 4.22
N LYS A 84 3.66 9.15 4.23
CA LYS A 84 5.07 9.07 3.80
C LYS A 84 5.86 7.94 4.49
N GLU A 85 5.67 7.75 5.79
CA GLU A 85 6.38 6.70 6.54
C GLU A 85 6.06 5.30 6.02
N ILE A 86 4.78 5.03 5.70
CA ILE A 86 4.35 3.76 5.13
C ILE A 86 4.83 3.62 3.68
N VAL A 87 4.82 4.70 2.89
CA VAL A 87 5.38 4.69 1.53
C VAL A 87 6.85 4.27 1.56
N GLN A 88 7.65 4.87 2.46
CA GLN A 88 9.05 4.50 2.60
C GLN A 88 9.22 3.04 3.03
N LEU A 89 8.46 2.59 4.03
CA LEU A 89 8.48 1.19 4.47
C LEU A 89 8.20 0.22 3.32
N LEU A 90 7.18 0.49 2.50
CA LEU A 90 6.83 -0.38 1.37
C LEU A 90 7.94 -0.39 0.29
N LEU A 91 8.58 0.75 0.02
CA LEU A 91 9.74 0.81 -0.88
C LEU A 91 10.93 0.01 -0.33
N ASP A 92 11.16 0.06 0.98
CA ASP A 92 12.24 -0.68 1.65
C ASP A 92 11.99 -2.19 1.64
N LEU A 93 10.72 -2.61 1.73
CA LEU A 93 10.29 -4.00 1.59
C LEU A 93 10.30 -4.50 0.13
N THR A 94 10.56 -3.61 -0.84
CA THR A 94 10.71 -3.93 -2.27
C THR A 94 12.15 -3.65 -2.74
N PRO A 95 13.14 -4.44 -2.31
CA PRO A 95 14.55 -4.19 -2.67
C PRO A 95 14.86 -4.44 -4.15
N ASP A 96 14.04 -5.24 -4.84
CA ASP A 96 14.19 -5.47 -6.27
C ASP A 96 13.79 -4.22 -7.07
N GLN A 97 14.73 -3.71 -7.86
CA GLN A 97 14.55 -2.46 -8.61
C GLN A 97 13.43 -2.58 -9.66
N THR A 98 13.32 -3.71 -10.34
CA THR A 98 12.29 -3.93 -11.38
C THR A 98 10.91 -3.91 -10.75
N LYS A 99 10.72 -4.61 -9.64
CA LYS A 99 9.46 -4.60 -8.87
C LYS A 99 9.14 -3.21 -8.32
N ARG A 100 10.15 -2.45 -7.89
CA ARG A 100 9.97 -1.08 -7.41
C ARG A 100 9.46 -0.17 -8.53
N GLU A 101 10.05 -0.27 -9.70
CA GLU A 101 9.62 0.47 -10.89
C GLU A 101 8.18 0.12 -11.28
N GLU A 102 7.85 -1.18 -11.34
CA GLU A 102 6.48 -1.64 -11.60
C GLU A 102 5.48 -1.15 -10.54
N MET A 103 5.90 -1.11 -9.28
CA MET A 103 5.10 -0.60 -8.17
C MET A 103 4.82 0.90 -8.31
N ILE A 104 5.83 1.71 -8.66
CA ILE A 104 5.69 3.17 -8.80
C ILE A 104 4.78 3.54 -9.98
N HIS A 105 4.86 2.79 -11.07
CA HIS A 105 4.04 3.01 -12.27
C HIS A 105 2.71 2.25 -12.27
N ALA A 106 2.35 1.62 -11.15
CA ALA A 106 1.15 0.78 -11.06
C ALA A 106 -0.15 1.55 -11.36
N HIS A 107 -1.08 0.87 -12.04
CA HIS A 107 -2.39 1.41 -12.43
C HIS A 107 -2.28 2.74 -13.19
N ASP A 108 -1.51 2.75 -14.28
CA ASP A 108 -1.35 3.91 -15.16
C ASP A 108 -0.92 5.17 -14.38
N ASN A 109 0.11 5.04 -13.54
CA ASN A 109 0.66 6.12 -12.70
C ASN A 109 -0.30 6.66 -11.62
N ARG A 110 -1.35 5.91 -11.25
CA ARG A 110 -2.28 6.30 -10.16
C ARG A 110 -1.59 6.49 -8.81
N VAL A 111 -0.46 5.83 -8.58
CA VAL A 111 0.40 6.06 -7.40
C VAL A 111 0.81 7.53 -7.31
N PHE A 112 1.41 8.06 -8.37
CA PHE A 112 1.87 9.45 -8.44
C PHE A 112 0.70 10.43 -8.35
N MET A 113 -0.41 10.15 -9.04
CA MET A 113 -1.63 10.95 -8.92
C MET A 113 -2.18 10.98 -7.50
N GLY A 114 -2.15 9.84 -6.80
CA GLY A 114 -2.58 9.72 -5.41
C GLY A 114 -1.73 10.57 -4.47
N ALA A 115 -0.40 10.52 -4.64
CA ALA A 115 0.53 11.37 -3.90
C ALA A 115 0.26 12.87 -4.13
N CYS A 116 0.00 13.27 -5.37
CA CYS A 116 -0.32 14.67 -5.69
C CYS A 116 -1.69 15.09 -5.12
N ALA A 117 -2.70 14.22 -5.22
CA ALA A 117 -4.05 14.48 -4.71
C ALA A 117 -4.10 14.58 -3.18
N SER A 118 -3.21 13.89 -2.46
CA SER A 118 -3.07 14.02 -1.01
C SER A 118 -2.42 15.34 -0.58
N GLY A 119 -1.85 16.09 -1.52
CA GLY A 119 -1.10 17.33 -1.26
C GLY A 119 0.28 17.11 -0.64
N ASN A 120 0.72 15.86 -0.50
CA ASN A 120 2.01 15.50 0.09
C ASN A 120 3.12 15.55 -0.96
N LYS A 121 3.76 16.72 -1.07
CA LYS A 121 4.83 16.97 -2.04
C LYS A 121 6.05 16.08 -1.82
N GLU A 122 6.33 15.73 -0.57
CA GLU A 122 7.47 14.87 -0.22
C GLU A 122 7.29 13.46 -0.78
N ILE A 123 6.08 12.91 -0.80
CA ILE A 123 5.82 11.61 -1.44
C ILE A 123 5.98 11.73 -2.96
N ALA A 124 5.45 12.78 -3.59
CA ALA A 124 5.60 12.98 -5.03
C ALA A 124 7.08 13.08 -5.44
N GLN A 125 7.88 13.80 -4.66
CA GLN A 125 9.34 13.88 -4.86
C GLN A 125 10.01 12.52 -4.67
N LEU A 126 9.67 11.78 -3.62
CA LEU A 126 10.18 10.44 -3.38
C LEU A 126 9.91 9.52 -4.57
N LEU A 127 8.70 9.53 -5.14
CA LEU A 127 8.36 8.72 -6.30
C LEU A 127 9.18 9.10 -7.55
N ILE A 128 9.45 10.39 -7.76
CA ILE A 128 10.30 10.89 -8.85
C ILE A 128 11.75 10.42 -8.68
N GLU A 129 12.26 10.40 -7.44
CA GLU A 129 13.62 9.95 -7.13
C GLU A 129 13.79 8.44 -7.36
N TYR A 130 12.77 7.65 -7.06
CA TYR A 130 12.81 6.19 -7.24
C TYR A 130 12.41 5.71 -8.64
N ALA A 131 11.70 6.52 -9.43
CA ALA A 131 11.40 6.21 -10.84
C ALA A 131 12.66 6.42 -11.68
N LEU A 132 13.43 5.36 -11.94
CA LEU A 132 14.75 5.50 -12.57
C LEU A 132 14.69 5.62 -14.09
N ASP A 133 13.66 5.06 -14.72
CA ASP A 133 13.45 5.18 -16.16
C ASP A 133 13.00 6.61 -16.49
N GLN A 134 13.85 7.34 -17.23
CA GLN A 134 13.58 8.73 -17.62
C GLN A 134 12.27 8.86 -18.40
N THR A 135 12.02 7.96 -19.35
CA THR A 135 10.84 8.01 -20.23
C THR A 135 9.59 7.78 -19.41
N LYS A 136 9.56 6.75 -18.57
CA LYS A 136 8.39 6.47 -17.71
C LYS A 136 8.18 7.55 -16.66
N ARG A 137 9.25 8.13 -16.12
CA ARG A 137 9.17 9.25 -15.19
C ARG A 137 8.56 10.48 -15.85
N GLU A 138 8.96 10.79 -17.09
CA GLU A 138 8.36 11.86 -17.89
C GLU A 138 6.87 11.59 -18.17
N GLU A 139 6.53 10.36 -18.60
CA GLU A 139 5.15 9.95 -18.78
C GLU A 139 4.35 10.07 -17.48
N MET A 140 4.90 9.70 -16.33
CA MET A 140 4.26 9.79 -15.02
C MET A 140 3.94 11.23 -14.62
N ILE A 141 4.88 12.17 -14.80
CA ILE A 141 4.66 13.58 -14.46
C ILE A 141 3.72 14.28 -15.46
N HIS A 142 3.68 13.80 -16.71
CA HIS A 142 2.86 14.37 -17.80
C HIS A 142 1.55 13.61 -18.07
N ALA A 143 1.30 12.50 -17.37
CA ALA A 143 0.15 11.60 -17.58
C ALA A 143 -1.19 12.34 -17.60
N HIS A 144 -1.27 13.51 -16.97
CA HIS A 144 -2.36 14.46 -17.15
C HIS A 144 -1.84 15.90 -17.19
N ASP A 145 -1.53 16.35 -18.40
CA ASP A 145 -1.38 17.76 -18.78
C ASP A 145 -2.62 18.55 -18.29
N ASN A 146 -2.51 19.17 -17.09
CA ASN A 146 -3.10 20.46 -16.67
C ASN A 146 -3.12 20.76 -15.15
N ARG A 147 -2.71 19.91 -14.19
CA ARG A 147 -2.97 20.25 -12.76
C ARG A 147 -1.94 19.92 -11.68
N VAL A 148 -0.75 19.38 -11.99
CA VAL A 148 0.11 18.83 -10.92
C VAL A 148 1.18 19.80 -10.40
N PHE A 149 1.55 20.85 -11.15
CA PHE A 149 2.61 21.80 -10.74
C PHE A 149 2.31 23.30 -10.98
N MET A 150 1.05 23.73 -11.08
CA MET A 150 0.70 25.16 -11.00
C MET A 150 0.45 25.60 -9.56
#